data_AF-A0A6J6A1Q0-F1
#
_entry.id   AF-A0A6J6A1Q0-F1
#
_cell.length_a   1.000
_cell.length_b   1.000
_cell.length_c   1.000
_cell.angle_alpha   90.00
_cell.angle_beta   90.00
_cell.angle_gamma   90.00
#
_symmetry.space_group_name_H-M   'P 1'
#
loop_
_entity.id
_entity.type
_entity.pdbx_description
1 polymer ?
#
loop_
_entity_poly.entity_id
_entity_poly.type
_entity_poly.pdbx_seq_one_letter_code
_entity_poly.pdbx_strand_id
1 'polypeptide(L)'
;MDTTGLVPLQNVIGLNARAFRLGAGLTLDQVSAAARRRGLKWSESRVADFEAGRVAPNLTTLLAICLALNDAGCSEASLPLLVKYISPVKINDSLELLDEEIAELLKGHRIAGPEPAVEADADPAGSLGWKRTPLERKIFNRLDADIVTTARIAKTAGATEDRIRKSLRISPELLAHLSAALWGRSFSDERDRRAGADANAQKRGRVSREMQAELTAAIEEVRRGGDK
;
A
#
# COMPACT_ATOMS: atom_id res chain seq x y z
N MET A 1 -26.44 -20.32 -2.12
CA MET A 1 -25.99 -18.91 -2.14
C MET A 1 -24.58 -18.92 -1.59
N ASP A 2 -23.60 -18.77 -2.48
CA ASP A 2 -22.18 -18.65 -2.11
C ASP A 2 -21.98 -17.27 -1.47
N THR A 3 -21.91 -17.23 -0.14
CA THR A 3 -21.57 -16.04 0.66
C THR A 3 -20.22 -16.25 1.34
N THR A 4 -19.19 -16.47 0.53
CA THR A 4 -17.81 -16.69 1.02
C THR A 4 -16.80 -15.74 0.38
N GLY A 5 -17.27 -14.76 -0.40
CA GLY A 5 -16.45 -13.71 -0.99
C GLY A 5 -16.64 -12.37 -0.29
N LEU A 6 -15.54 -11.75 0.14
CA LEU A 6 -15.53 -10.37 0.62
C LEU A 6 -16.09 -9.41 -0.43
N VAL A 7 -16.83 -8.40 0.02
CA VAL A 7 -17.53 -7.47 -0.87
C VAL A 7 -16.63 -6.26 -1.18
N PRO A 8 -16.37 -5.95 -2.47
CA PRO A 8 -15.62 -4.76 -2.85
C PRO A 8 -16.31 -3.46 -2.42
N LEU A 9 -15.52 -2.44 -2.06
CA LEU A 9 -16.02 -1.15 -1.59
C LEU A 9 -17.04 -0.50 -2.55
N GLN A 10 -16.82 -0.57 -3.87
CA GLN A 10 -17.76 0.00 -4.84
C GLN A 10 -19.14 -0.67 -4.83
N ASN A 11 -19.21 -1.95 -4.47
CA ASN A 11 -20.48 -2.68 -4.35
C ASN A 11 -21.24 -2.23 -3.11
N VAL A 12 -20.53 -2.02 -1.98
CA VAL A 12 -21.11 -1.47 -0.75
C VAL A 12 -21.67 -0.06 -1.00
N ILE A 13 -20.89 0.81 -1.65
CA ILE A 13 -21.30 2.17 -2.00
C ILE A 13 -22.54 2.16 -2.89
N GLY A 14 -22.53 1.33 -3.95
CA GLY A 14 -23.67 1.20 -4.86
C GLY A 14 -24.94 0.71 -4.16
N LEU A 15 -24.80 -0.30 -3.30
CA LEU A 15 -25.89 -0.85 -2.50
C LEU A 15 -26.54 0.21 -1.61
N ASN A 16 -25.72 0.98 -0.87
CA ASN A 16 -26.21 2.00 0.04
C ASN A 16 -26.82 3.20 -0.71
N ALA A 17 -26.23 3.62 -1.84
CA ALA A 17 -26.82 4.65 -2.69
C ALA A 17 -28.20 4.24 -3.21
N ARG A 18 -28.34 2.98 -3.64
CA ARG A 18 -29.64 2.42 -4.05
C ARG A 18 -30.63 2.40 -2.89
N ALA A 19 -30.19 2.03 -1.69
CA ALA A 19 -31.04 2.02 -0.50
C ALA A 19 -31.55 3.43 -0.18
N PHE A 20 -30.70 4.45 -0.23
CA PHE A 20 -31.13 5.85 -0.08
C PHE A 20 -32.17 6.25 -1.12
N ARG A 21 -31.88 5.99 -2.40
CA ARG A 21 -32.80 6.32 -3.50
C ARG A 21 -34.17 5.66 -3.31
N LEU A 22 -34.19 4.36 -3.05
CA LEU A 22 -35.43 3.62 -2.87
C LEU A 22 -36.18 4.02 -1.59
N GLY A 23 -35.46 4.28 -0.49
CA GLY A 23 -36.04 4.75 0.76
C GLY A 23 -36.71 6.14 0.63
N ALA A 24 -36.21 6.98 -0.27
CA ALA A 24 -36.80 8.27 -0.61
C ALA A 24 -37.85 8.18 -1.74
N GLY A 25 -38.17 7.00 -2.25
CA GLY A 25 -39.14 6.82 -3.34
C GLY A 25 -38.70 7.39 -4.69
N LEU A 26 -37.40 7.57 -4.89
CA LEU A 26 -36.84 8.25 -6.07
C LEU A 26 -36.60 7.30 -7.25
N THR A 27 -36.83 7.80 -8.46
CA THR A 27 -36.49 7.12 -9.71
C THR A 27 -35.02 7.30 -10.07
N LEU A 28 -34.51 6.45 -10.97
CA LEU A 28 -33.16 6.63 -11.53
C LEU A 28 -33.05 7.97 -12.27
N ASP A 29 -34.11 8.40 -12.96
CA ASP A 29 -34.13 9.68 -13.68
C ASP A 29 -33.93 10.86 -12.74
N GLN A 30 -34.64 10.88 -11.61
CA GLN A 30 -34.52 11.94 -10.60
C GLN A 30 -33.09 12.05 -10.05
N VAL A 31 -32.45 10.92 -9.75
CA VAL A 31 -31.04 10.92 -9.31
C VAL A 31 -30.11 11.35 -10.45
N SER A 32 -30.37 10.94 -11.69
CA SER A 32 -29.57 11.35 -12.85
C SER A 32 -29.66 12.87 -13.09
N ALA A 33 -30.85 13.46 -12.94
CA ALA A 33 -31.08 14.89 -13.06
C ALA A 33 -30.34 15.66 -11.96
N ALA A 34 -30.39 15.20 -10.71
CA ALA A 34 -29.64 15.79 -9.61
C ALA A 34 -28.12 15.68 -9.82
N ALA A 35 -27.63 14.53 -10.29
CA ALA A 35 -26.22 14.29 -10.59
C ALA A 35 -25.70 15.26 -11.68
N ARG A 36 -26.49 15.51 -12.73
CA ARG A 36 -26.17 16.49 -13.78
C ARG A 36 -26.02 17.91 -13.25
N ARG A 37 -26.86 18.33 -12.29
CA ARG A 37 -26.73 19.64 -11.61
C ARG A 37 -25.42 19.76 -10.82
N ARG A 38 -24.82 18.65 -10.41
CA ARG A 38 -23.51 18.57 -9.73
C ARG A 38 -22.36 18.25 -10.68
N GLY A 39 -22.56 18.40 -12.00
CA GLY A 39 -21.51 18.27 -13.02
C GLY A 39 -21.24 16.84 -13.49
N LEU A 40 -21.98 15.85 -12.99
CA LEU A 40 -21.86 14.46 -13.44
C LEU A 40 -22.65 14.27 -14.75
N LYS A 41 -22.00 13.85 -15.83
CA LYS A 41 -22.65 13.51 -17.11
C LYS A 41 -23.38 12.16 -17.05
N TRP A 42 -24.26 11.97 -16.08
CA TRP A 42 -24.90 10.69 -15.79
C TRP A 42 -26.26 10.56 -16.48
N SER A 43 -26.53 9.37 -17.02
CA SER A 43 -27.85 8.91 -17.43
C SER A 43 -28.45 8.00 -16.35
N GLU A 44 -29.71 7.61 -16.49
CA GLU A 44 -30.34 6.58 -15.64
C GLU A 44 -29.53 5.28 -15.62
N SER A 45 -29.06 4.83 -16.79
CA SER A 45 -28.18 3.66 -16.90
C SER A 45 -26.89 3.83 -16.11
N ARG A 46 -26.32 5.05 -16.07
CA ARG A 46 -25.12 5.33 -15.30
C ARG A 46 -25.37 5.30 -13.79
N VAL A 47 -26.54 5.77 -13.34
CA VAL A 47 -26.98 5.61 -11.95
C VAL A 47 -27.13 4.12 -11.62
N ALA A 48 -27.76 3.34 -12.50
CA ALA A 48 -27.92 1.90 -12.31
C ALA A 48 -26.58 1.14 -12.29
N ASP A 49 -25.61 1.53 -13.11
CA ASP A 49 -24.25 0.98 -13.09
C ASP A 49 -23.53 1.28 -11.77
N PHE A 50 -23.65 2.50 -11.29
CA PHE A 50 -23.10 2.92 -10.00
C PHE A 50 -23.73 2.14 -8.84
N GLU A 51 -25.07 2.04 -8.80
CA GLU A 51 -25.80 1.30 -7.78
C GLU A 51 -25.51 -0.22 -7.80
N ALA A 52 -25.15 -0.76 -8.95
CA ALA A 52 -24.75 -2.15 -9.09
C ALA A 52 -23.27 -2.42 -8.76
N GLY A 53 -22.49 -1.39 -8.40
CA GLY A 53 -21.05 -1.52 -8.14
C GLY A 53 -20.21 -1.85 -9.39
N ARG A 54 -20.75 -1.65 -10.60
CA ARG A 54 -20.00 -1.90 -11.86
C ARG A 54 -18.89 -0.89 -12.13
N VAL A 55 -18.87 0.20 -11.36
CA VAL A 55 -17.93 1.30 -11.51
C VAL A 55 -17.36 1.65 -10.14
N ALA A 56 -16.04 1.66 -10.02
CA ALA A 56 -15.38 2.21 -8.83
C ALA A 56 -15.39 3.75 -8.90
N PRO A 57 -16.11 4.45 -7.98
CA PRO A 57 -16.13 5.90 -7.97
C PRO A 57 -14.85 6.46 -7.35
N ASN A 58 -14.33 7.55 -7.93
CA ASN A 58 -13.27 8.33 -7.28
C ASN A 58 -13.87 9.31 -6.26
N LEU A 59 -13.02 9.95 -5.45
CA LEU A 59 -13.46 10.91 -4.43
C LEU A 59 -14.31 12.04 -5.01
N THR A 60 -13.93 12.60 -6.16
CA THR A 60 -14.70 13.65 -6.85
C THR A 60 -16.13 13.19 -7.17
N THR A 61 -16.27 11.95 -7.67
CA THR A 61 -17.56 11.34 -7.97
C THR A 61 -18.38 11.14 -6.69
N LEU A 62 -17.73 10.66 -5.62
CA LEU A 62 -18.37 10.43 -4.32
C LEU A 62 -18.90 11.73 -3.68
N LEU A 63 -18.13 12.81 -3.74
CA LEU A 63 -18.56 14.12 -3.25
C LEU A 63 -19.77 14.63 -4.05
N ALA A 64 -19.69 14.55 -5.39
CA ALA A 64 -20.76 15.01 -6.25
C ALA A 64 -22.06 14.19 -6.08
N ILE A 65 -21.96 12.86 -5.94
CA ILE A 65 -23.14 12.01 -5.76
C ILE A 65 -23.78 12.17 -4.38
N CYS A 66 -23.00 12.36 -3.31
CA CYS A 66 -23.55 12.69 -1.99
C CYS A 66 -24.40 13.97 -2.06
N LEU A 67 -23.88 15.04 -2.67
CA LEU A 67 -24.64 16.28 -2.85
C LEU A 67 -25.86 16.08 -3.75
N ALA A 68 -25.73 15.29 -4.82
CA ALA A 68 -26.86 15.01 -5.71
C ALA A 68 -27.97 14.19 -5.02
N LEU A 69 -27.63 13.22 -4.17
CA LEU A 69 -28.61 12.47 -3.37
C LEU A 69 -29.33 13.40 -2.39
N ASN A 70 -28.60 14.30 -1.72
CA ASN A 70 -29.20 15.31 -0.84
C ASN A 70 -30.16 16.24 -1.63
N ASP A 71 -29.74 16.75 -2.79
CA ASP A 71 -30.58 17.60 -3.65
C ASP A 71 -31.85 16.88 -4.15
N ALA A 72 -31.80 15.55 -4.26
CA ALA A 72 -32.92 14.73 -4.69
C ALA A 72 -33.89 14.37 -3.55
N GLY A 73 -33.52 14.66 -2.29
CA GLY A 73 -34.37 14.42 -1.11
C GLY A 73 -33.81 13.38 -0.12
N CYS A 74 -32.60 12.85 -0.33
CA CYS A 74 -31.95 11.92 0.60
C CYS A 74 -31.08 12.69 1.60
N SER A 75 -31.67 13.36 2.59
CA SER A 75 -30.95 14.25 3.53
C SER A 75 -29.87 13.58 4.39
N GLU A 76 -29.98 12.27 4.58
CA GLU A 76 -29.00 11.48 5.35
C GLU A 76 -27.82 11.01 4.47
N ALA A 77 -27.84 11.25 3.16
CA ALA A 77 -26.80 10.76 2.27
C ALA A 77 -25.45 11.42 2.57
N SER A 78 -24.51 10.63 3.11
CA SER A 78 -23.17 11.07 3.48
C SER A 78 -22.14 9.98 3.17
N LEU A 79 -20.86 10.35 3.06
CA LEU A 79 -19.79 9.38 2.79
C LEU A 79 -19.71 8.27 3.85
N PRO A 80 -19.76 8.56 5.17
CA PRO A 80 -19.77 7.51 6.19
C PRO A 80 -20.95 6.54 6.07
N LEU A 81 -22.13 7.03 5.67
CA LEU A 81 -23.29 6.16 5.49
C LEU A 81 -23.29 5.40 4.17
N LEU A 82 -22.61 5.90 3.13
CA LEU A 82 -22.41 5.15 1.87
C LEU A 82 -21.48 3.95 2.05
N VAL A 83 -20.58 3.96 3.02
CA VAL A 83 -19.64 2.85 3.27
C VAL A 83 -20.14 1.86 4.33
N LYS A 84 -21.31 2.11 4.92
CA LYS A 84 -21.88 1.29 5.99
C LYS A 84 -22.09 -0.15 5.54
N TYR A 85 -21.54 -1.11 6.27
CA TYR A 85 -21.62 -2.53 5.92
C TYR A 85 -21.31 -3.42 7.13
N ILE A 86 -22.05 -4.53 7.27
CA ILE A 86 -21.98 -5.39 8.46
C ILE A 86 -20.70 -6.25 8.55
N SER A 87 -19.97 -6.40 7.45
CA SER A 87 -18.80 -7.28 7.37
C SER A 87 -17.60 -6.51 6.83
N PRO A 88 -16.37 -7.05 6.97
CA PRO A 88 -15.20 -6.44 6.35
C PRO A 88 -15.40 -6.16 4.87
N VAL A 89 -15.00 -4.96 4.46
CA VAL A 89 -15.10 -4.46 3.09
C VAL A 89 -13.73 -4.57 2.44
N LYS A 90 -13.68 -5.19 1.26
CA LYS A 90 -12.46 -5.29 0.47
C LYS A 90 -12.12 -3.95 -0.16
N ILE A 91 -11.02 -3.33 0.26
CA ILE A 91 -10.49 -2.09 -0.33
C ILE A 91 -9.65 -2.41 -1.56
N ASN A 92 -8.76 -3.39 -1.43
CA ASN A 92 -7.96 -3.97 -2.51
C ASN A 92 -7.58 -5.41 -2.14
N ASP A 93 -6.68 -6.05 -2.90
CA ASP A 93 -6.31 -7.45 -2.68
C ASP A 93 -5.56 -7.73 -1.37
N SER A 94 -4.98 -6.71 -0.74
CA SER A 94 -4.19 -6.83 0.49
C SER A 94 -4.71 -5.98 1.67
N LEU A 95 -5.85 -5.30 1.49
CA LEU A 95 -6.43 -4.42 2.49
C LEU A 95 -7.94 -4.61 2.57
N GLU A 96 -8.37 -4.92 3.79
CA GLU A 96 -9.76 -5.05 4.20
C GLU A 96 -9.98 -4.13 5.40
N LEU A 97 -11.13 -3.47 5.47
CA LEU A 97 -11.48 -2.57 6.57
C LEU A 97 -12.93 -2.80 6.99
N LEU A 98 -13.22 -2.63 8.27
CA LEU A 98 -14.59 -2.50 8.78
C LEU A 98 -15.17 -1.16 8.35
N ASP A 99 -16.50 -1.06 8.27
CA ASP A 99 -17.15 0.19 7.86
C ASP A 99 -16.89 1.33 8.84
N GLU A 100 -16.77 1.05 10.15
CA GLU A 100 -16.42 2.04 11.15
C GLU A 100 -15.00 2.60 10.91
N GLU A 101 -14.03 1.76 10.55
CA GLU A 101 -12.67 2.19 10.25
C GLU A 101 -12.61 3.12 9.04
N ILE A 102 -13.36 2.77 7.98
CA ILE A 102 -13.51 3.61 6.79
C ILE A 102 -14.18 4.94 7.17
N ALA A 103 -15.24 4.89 7.98
CA ALA A 103 -15.95 6.09 8.43
C ALA A 103 -15.06 7.02 9.27
N GLU A 104 -14.22 6.49 10.15
CA GLU A 104 -13.28 7.28 10.94
C GLU A 104 -12.22 7.95 10.07
N LEU A 105 -11.66 7.23 9.09
CA LEU A 105 -10.76 7.81 8.09
C LEU A 105 -11.41 8.95 7.31
N LEU A 106 -12.67 8.78 6.89
CA LEU A 106 -13.43 9.80 6.17
C LEU A 106 -13.76 11.03 7.02
N LYS A 107 -13.83 10.88 8.35
CA LYS A 107 -13.96 12.00 9.30
C LYS A 107 -12.62 12.70 9.58
N GLY A 108 -11.52 12.20 9.02
CA GLY A 108 -10.17 12.74 9.22
C GLY A 108 -9.48 12.21 10.49
N HIS A 109 -10.04 11.18 11.12
CA HIS A 109 -9.41 10.53 12.26
C HIS A 109 -8.36 9.51 11.80
N ARG A 110 -7.40 9.23 12.69
CA ARG A 110 -6.39 8.20 12.46
C ARG A 110 -6.89 6.88 13.01
N ILE A 111 -6.79 5.83 12.21
CA ILE A 111 -6.94 4.45 12.68
C ILE A 111 -5.55 3.82 12.79
N ALA A 112 -5.38 2.87 13.70
CA ALA A 112 -4.16 2.05 13.74
C ALA A 112 -4.01 1.25 12.43
N GLY A 113 -5.15 0.94 11.78
CA GLY A 113 -5.25 0.13 10.58
C GLY A 113 -4.93 -1.33 10.88
N PRO A 114 -5.43 -2.28 10.06
CA PRO A 114 -4.85 -3.61 10.06
C PRO A 114 -3.36 -3.47 9.75
N GLU A 115 -2.51 -4.21 10.47
CA GLU A 115 -1.13 -4.35 10.02
C GLU A 115 -1.19 -4.78 8.55
N PRO A 116 -0.39 -4.16 7.65
CA PRO A 116 -0.37 -4.56 6.26
C PRO A 116 -0.27 -6.07 6.25
N ALA A 117 -1.18 -6.75 5.56
CA ALA A 117 -1.05 -8.18 5.36
C ALA A 117 0.35 -8.35 4.77
N VAL A 118 1.28 -8.78 5.63
CA VAL A 118 2.54 -9.30 5.19
C VAL A 118 2.05 -10.44 4.30
N GLU A 119 2.23 -10.31 2.98
CA GLU A 119 1.98 -11.44 2.10
C GLU A 119 2.54 -12.64 2.85
N ALA A 120 1.76 -13.71 3.00
CA ALA A 120 2.22 -14.92 3.68
C ALA A 120 3.34 -15.63 2.87
N ASP A 121 4.15 -14.85 2.16
CA ASP A 121 5.52 -15.03 1.74
C ASP A 121 6.50 -14.22 2.62
N ALA A 122 6.24 -14.05 3.92
CA ALA A 122 7.29 -13.87 4.94
C ALA A 122 6.69 -13.94 6.34
N ASP A 123 6.59 -15.14 6.89
CA ASP A 123 6.56 -15.31 8.34
C ASP A 123 7.80 -14.59 8.93
N PRO A 124 7.65 -13.62 9.86
CA PRO A 124 8.79 -12.95 10.50
C PRO A 124 9.65 -13.92 11.32
N ALA A 125 9.11 -15.10 11.64
CA ALA A 125 9.74 -16.24 12.28
C ALA A 125 9.81 -17.51 11.39
N GLY A 126 9.39 -17.42 10.13
CA GLY A 126 9.29 -18.54 9.18
C GLY A 126 9.61 -18.12 7.76
N SER A 127 10.68 -17.35 7.67
CA SER A 127 11.81 -17.64 6.80
C SER A 127 12.34 -19.10 6.92
N LEU A 128 11.49 -20.10 7.16
CA LEU A 128 11.79 -21.53 7.14
C LEU A 128 11.74 -22.02 5.69
N GLY A 129 12.58 -21.38 4.87
CA GLY A 129 12.81 -21.71 3.47
C GLY A 129 14.12 -21.13 2.96
N TRP A 130 14.46 -19.88 3.34
CA TRP A 130 15.81 -19.37 3.12
C TRP A 130 16.70 -19.73 4.30
N LYS A 131 17.28 -20.92 4.26
CA LYS A 131 18.43 -21.23 5.12
C LYS A 131 19.49 -20.19 4.80
N ARG A 132 19.77 -19.26 5.73
CA ARG A 132 20.93 -18.35 5.63
C ARG A 132 22.11 -19.18 5.17
N THR A 133 22.68 -18.80 4.04
CA THR A 133 23.85 -19.52 3.54
C THR A 133 24.95 -19.45 4.61
N PRO A 134 25.88 -20.41 4.65
CA PRO A 134 27.02 -20.33 5.56
C PRO A 134 27.76 -18.98 5.47
N LEU A 135 27.82 -18.39 4.27
CA LEU A 135 28.39 -17.07 4.04
C LEU A 135 27.55 -15.96 4.69
N GLU A 136 26.24 -15.92 4.47
CA GLU A 136 25.35 -14.93 5.10
C GLU A 136 25.49 -14.97 6.62
N ARG A 137 25.49 -16.16 7.22
CA ARG A 137 25.66 -16.32 8.68
C ARG A 137 26.99 -15.77 9.18
N LYS A 138 28.08 -16.01 8.45
CA LYS A 138 29.39 -15.43 8.79
C LYS A 138 29.36 -13.91 8.71
N ILE A 139 28.67 -13.33 7.72
CA ILE A 139 28.56 -11.87 7.57
C ILE A 139 27.76 -11.27 8.72
N PHE A 140 26.59 -11.83 9.06
CA PHE A 140 25.77 -11.40 10.20
C PHE A 140 26.54 -11.41 11.52
N ASN A 141 27.44 -12.39 11.73
CA ASN A 141 28.21 -12.50 12.96
C ASN A 141 29.46 -11.60 13.00
N ARG A 142 29.97 -11.16 11.83
CA ARG A 142 31.22 -10.38 11.76
C ARG A 142 30.99 -8.88 11.65
N LEU A 143 29.96 -8.47 10.92
CA LEU A 143 29.63 -7.07 10.78
C LEU A 143 28.66 -6.69 11.89
N ASP A 144 29.13 -5.87 12.82
CA ASP A 144 28.27 -5.30 13.84
C ASP A 144 27.33 -4.28 13.19
N ALA A 145 26.03 -4.54 13.27
CA ALA A 145 25.00 -3.65 12.78
C ALA A 145 23.93 -3.53 13.85
N ASP A 146 23.54 -2.30 14.16
CA ASP A 146 22.45 -2.06 15.09
C ASP A 146 21.17 -2.76 14.60
N ILE A 147 20.63 -3.65 15.44
CA ILE A 147 19.47 -4.50 15.11
C ILE A 147 18.25 -3.63 14.81
N VAL A 148 18.07 -2.54 15.57
CA VAL A 148 16.93 -1.63 15.40
C VAL A 148 17.03 -0.92 14.04
N THR A 149 18.20 -0.43 13.69
CA THR A 149 18.49 0.21 12.40
C THR A 149 18.32 -0.77 11.24
N THR A 150 18.80 -2.01 11.38
CA THR A 150 18.62 -3.07 10.38
C THR A 150 17.14 -3.36 10.14
N ALA A 151 16.36 -3.56 11.20
CA ALA A 151 14.92 -3.81 11.10
C ALA A 151 14.17 -2.64 10.45
N ARG A 152 14.54 -1.40 10.80
CA ARG A 152 13.96 -0.19 10.20
C ARG A 152 14.27 -0.12 8.69
N ILE A 153 15.53 -0.34 8.30
CA ILE A 153 15.96 -0.32 6.89
C ILE A 153 15.22 -1.39 6.09
N ALA A 154 15.09 -2.60 6.63
CA ALA A 154 14.36 -3.69 6.00
C ALA A 154 12.88 -3.32 5.75
N LYS A 155 12.21 -2.69 6.71
CA LYS A 155 10.82 -2.22 6.56
C LYS A 155 10.64 -1.12 5.52
N THR A 156 11.68 -0.33 5.27
CA THR A 156 11.65 0.77 4.29
C THR A 156 12.21 0.39 2.91
N ALA A 157 12.59 -0.87 2.70
CA ALA A 157 13.18 -1.32 1.44
C ALA A 157 12.21 -1.13 0.27
N GLY A 158 12.69 -0.52 -0.81
CA GLY A 158 11.89 -0.26 -2.01
C GLY A 158 12.44 -0.95 -3.26
N ALA A 159 11.98 -0.48 -4.42
CA ALA A 159 12.38 -1.05 -5.72
C ALA A 159 13.89 -0.92 -6.02
N THR A 160 14.61 0.02 -5.41
CA THR A 160 16.07 0.12 -5.57
C THR A 160 16.76 -1.03 -4.84
N GLU A 161 16.44 -1.23 -3.57
CA GLU A 161 16.98 -2.29 -2.72
C GLU A 161 16.68 -3.67 -3.33
N ASP A 162 15.48 -3.87 -3.88
CA ASP A 162 15.10 -5.10 -4.56
C ASP A 162 15.97 -5.41 -5.79
N ARG A 163 16.31 -4.39 -6.59
CA ARG A 163 17.23 -4.57 -7.74
C ARG A 163 18.66 -4.88 -7.26
N ILE A 164 19.14 -4.16 -6.25
CA ILE A 164 20.50 -4.34 -5.73
C ILE A 164 20.66 -5.74 -5.12
N ARG A 165 19.76 -6.19 -4.24
CA ARG A 165 19.85 -7.53 -3.63
C ARG A 165 19.86 -8.63 -4.68
N LYS A 166 19.02 -8.51 -5.73
CA LYS A 166 18.95 -9.48 -6.84
C LYS A 166 20.25 -9.50 -7.64
N SER A 167 20.83 -8.33 -7.92
CA SER A 167 22.12 -8.24 -8.63
C SER A 167 23.28 -8.86 -7.86
N LEU A 168 23.26 -8.74 -6.53
CA LEU A 168 24.25 -9.31 -5.62
C LEU A 168 23.93 -10.76 -5.19
N ARG A 169 22.73 -11.25 -5.53
CA ARG A 169 22.22 -12.58 -5.13
C ARG A 169 22.23 -12.80 -3.61
N ILE A 170 21.85 -11.78 -2.85
CA ILE A 170 21.77 -11.81 -1.38
C ILE A 170 20.33 -11.67 -0.90
N SER A 171 20.06 -12.12 0.33
CA SER A 171 18.75 -11.94 0.96
C SER A 171 18.43 -10.46 1.24
N PRO A 172 17.15 -10.07 1.31
CA PRO A 172 16.74 -8.73 1.73
C PRO A 172 17.32 -8.34 3.10
N GLU A 173 17.34 -9.28 4.04
CA GLU A 173 17.87 -9.09 5.39
C GLU A 173 19.37 -8.85 5.37
N LEU A 174 20.11 -9.59 4.54
CA LEU A 174 21.56 -9.36 4.40
C LEU A 174 21.83 -7.98 3.79
N LEU A 175 21.06 -7.54 2.79
CA LEU A 175 21.22 -6.19 2.25
C LEU A 175 20.94 -5.12 3.31
N ALA A 176 19.87 -5.29 4.10
CA ALA A 176 19.54 -4.36 5.19
C ALA A 176 20.65 -4.33 6.26
N HIS A 177 21.18 -5.49 6.64
CA HIS A 177 22.28 -5.62 7.60
C HIS A 177 23.56 -4.96 7.11
N LEU A 178 23.95 -5.21 5.85
CA LEU A 178 25.11 -4.59 5.22
C LEU A 178 24.94 -3.06 5.11
N SER A 179 23.75 -2.60 4.74
CA SER A 179 23.46 -1.16 4.63
C SER A 179 23.50 -0.48 6.00
N ALA A 180 22.98 -1.16 7.04
CA ALA A 180 23.07 -0.71 8.42
C ALA A 180 24.53 -0.65 8.90
N ALA A 181 25.32 -1.70 8.67
CA ALA A 181 26.72 -1.78 9.09
C ALA A 181 27.60 -0.73 8.40
N LEU A 182 27.43 -0.53 7.09
CA LEU A 182 28.28 0.37 6.32
C LEU A 182 27.87 1.83 6.44
N TRP A 183 26.56 2.12 6.50
CA TRP A 183 26.06 3.49 6.33
C TRP A 183 25.01 3.91 7.36
N GLY A 184 24.48 2.99 8.17
CA GLY A 184 23.39 3.26 9.11
C GLY A 184 22.06 3.67 8.45
N ARG A 185 21.95 3.49 7.12
CA ARG A 185 20.86 3.97 6.26
C ARG A 185 20.59 2.99 5.13
N SER A 186 19.44 3.12 4.47
CA SER A 186 19.14 2.32 3.28
C SER A 186 20.08 2.67 2.12
N PHE A 187 20.20 1.76 1.14
CA PHE A 187 21.00 1.99 -0.06
C PHE A 187 20.52 3.24 -0.82
N SER A 188 19.20 3.43 -0.96
CA SER A 188 18.65 4.60 -1.64
C SER A 188 18.95 5.90 -0.91
N ASP A 189 18.77 5.93 0.42
CA ASP A 189 19.03 7.12 1.22
C ASP A 189 20.50 7.53 1.15
N GLU A 190 21.41 6.56 1.24
CA GLU A 190 22.84 6.83 1.20
C GLU A 190 23.28 7.25 -0.22
N ARG A 191 22.72 6.65 -1.27
CA ARG A 191 22.95 7.08 -2.66
C ARG A 191 22.57 8.54 -2.84
N ASP A 192 21.37 8.91 -2.40
CA ASP A 192 20.84 10.26 -2.61
C ASP A 192 21.61 11.28 -1.78
N ARG A 193 22.04 10.91 -0.56
CA ARG A 193 22.94 11.73 0.26
C ARG A 193 24.29 11.99 -0.42
N ARG A 194 24.95 10.95 -0.94
CA ARG A 194 26.26 11.06 -1.62
C ARG A 194 26.17 11.79 -2.95
N ALA A 195 25.10 11.55 -3.71
CA ALA A 195 24.89 12.20 -4.99
C ALA A 195 24.57 13.70 -4.79
N GLY A 196 23.83 14.04 -3.73
CA GLY A 196 23.28 15.36 -3.46
C GLY A 196 21.86 15.51 -4.02
N ALA A 197 21.05 16.39 -3.42
CA ALA A 197 19.63 16.54 -3.73
C ALA A 197 19.36 16.79 -5.23
N ASP A 198 20.18 17.63 -5.86
CA ASP A 198 20.03 18.05 -7.27
C ASP A 198 20.80 17.16 -8.26
N ALA A 199 21.26 15.98 -7.82
CA ALA A 199 22.03 15.09 -8.68
C ALA A 199 21.20 14.53 -9.84
N ASN A 200 21.71 14.68 -11.05
CA ASN A 200 21.14 14.03 -12.23
C ASN A 200 21.30 12.50 -12.19
N ALA A 201 20.57 11.81 -13.08
CA ALA A 201 20.55 10.35 -13.15
C ALA A 201 21.93 9.72 -13.34
N GLN A 202 22.82 10.36 -14.11
CA GLN A 202 24.17 9.86 -14.37
C GLN A 202 25.03 9.89 -13.10
N LYS A 203 24.96 10.97 -12.31
CA LYS A 203 25.68 11.09 -11.03
C LYS A 203 25.17 10.07 -10.02
N ARG A 204 23.85 9.91 -9.88
CA ARG A 204 23.24 8.87 -9.02
C ARG A 204 23.67 7.46 -9.46
N GLY A 205 23.73 7.20 -10.76
CA GLY A 205 24.19 5.91 -11.30
C GLY A 205 25.69 5.63 -11.08
N ARG A 206 26.54 6.67 -10.99
CA ARG A 206 27.95 6.50 -10.59
C ARG A 206 28.06 6.14 -9.11
N VAL A 207 27.37 6.89 -8.26
CA VAL A 207 27.31 6.65 -6.81
C VAL A 207 26.77 5.25 -6.49
N SER A 208 25.69 4.80 -7.14
CA SER A 208 25.17 3.45 -6.95
C SER A 208 26.20 2.37 -7.27
N ARG A 209 27.03 2.55 -8.32
CA ARG A 209 28.07 1.58 -8.68
C ARG A 209 29.19 1.54 -7.65
N GLU A 210 29.59 2.70 -7.12
CA GLU A 210 30.57 2.79 -6.04
C GLU A 210 30.07 2.08 -4.78
N MET A 211 28.82 2.35 -4.38
CA MET A 211 28.20 1.70 -3.22
C MET A 211 28.00 0.19 -3.42
N GLN A 212 27.68 -0.26 -4.62
CA GLN A 212 27.60 -1.69 -4.93
C GLN A 212 28.97 -2.37 -4.83
N ALA A 213 30.05 -1.66 -5.19
CA ALA A 213 31.41 -2.13 -4.98
C ALA A 213 31.75 -2.24 -3.49
N GLU A 214 31.31 -1.29 -2.65
CA GLU A 214 31.46 -1.37 -1.18
C GLU A 214 30.76 -2.60 -0.59
N LEU A 215 29.51 -2.86 -0.99
CA LEU A 215 28.77 -4.06 -0.56
C LEU A 215 29.51 -5.34 -0.97
N THR A 216 29.99 -5.39 -2.22
CA THR A 216 30.74 -6.54 -2.74
C THR A 216 32.04 -6.74 -1.98
N ALA A 217 32.77 -5.65 -1.69
CA ALA A 217 34.01 -5.68 -0.93
C ALA A 217 33.78 -6.22 0.50
N ALA A 218 32.73 -5.76 1.18
CA ALA A 218 32.37 -6.24 2.52
C ALA A 218 32.04 -7.75 2.54
N ILE A 219 31.31 -8.24 1.54
CA ILE A 219 31.00 -9.66 1.38
C ILE A 219 32.29 -10.48 1.16
N GLU A 220 33.16 -10.01 0.28
CA GLU A 220 34.41 -10.71 -0.07
C GLU A 220 35.47 -10.64 1.04
N GLU A 221 35.48 -9.60 1.86
CA GLU A 221 36.34 -9.51 3.05
C GLU A 221 36.00 -10.61 4.06
N VAL A 222 34.71 -10.79 4.35
CA VAL A 222 34.24 -11.87 5.23
C VAL A 222 34.57 -13.24 4.65
N ARG A 223 34.49 -13.39 3.32
CA ARG A 223 34.85 -14.61 2.60
C ARG A 223 36.33 -14.97 2.78
N ARG A 224 37.24 -14.00 2.60
CA ARG A 224 38.70 -14.19 2.75
C ARG A 224 39.13 -14.41 4.19
N GLY A 225 38.51 -13.74 5.15
CA GLY A 225 38.83 -13.91 6.57
C GLY A 225 38.38 -15.25 7.17
N GLY A 226 37.73 -16.13 6.40
CA GLY A 226 37.20 -17.42 6.85
C GLY A 226 38.09 -18.64 6.59
N ASP A 227 39.25 -18.46 5.94
CA ASP A 227 40.21 -19.51 5.53
C ASP A 227 41.47 -19.55 6.43
N LYS A 228 41.40 -19.04 7.65
CA LYS A 228 42.46 -19.17 8.68
C LYS A 228 41.92 -19.84 9.94
#